data_AF-A0A151UCL1-F1
#
_entry.id   AF-A0A151UCL1-F1
#
_cell.length_a   1.000
_cell.length_b   1.000
_cell.length_c   1.000
_cell.angle_alpha   90.00
_cell.angle_beta   90.00
_cell.angle_gamma   90.00
#
_symmetry.space_group_name_H-M   'P 1'
#
loop_
_entity.id
_entity.type
_entity.pdbx_description
1 polymer ?
#
loop_
_entity_poly.entity_id
_entity_poly.type
_entity_poly.pdbx_seq_one_letter_code
_entity_poly.pdbx_strand_id
1 'polypeptide(L)'
;MRCSTNILNLIVSDVLKEIDSSINKMRVACMLVRSSPSRLATFKKCAKKVSIPTDAKLTCDMPTRWISTYLMLDVAEKYEQVFFYHFDYIEVAYALNLLNY
;
A
#
# COMPACT_ATOMS: atom_id res chain seq x y z
N MET A 1 5.37 -13.57 -33.32
CA MET A 1 4.59 -14.45 -32.42
C MET A 1 4.51 -13.80 -31.05
N ARG A 2 3.31 -13.70 -30.44
CA ARG A 2 3.16 -13.30 -29.03
C ARG A 2 3.01 -14.59 -28.21
N CYS A 3 3.92 -14.85 -27.29
CA CYS A 3 3.81 -15.96 -26.35
C CYS A 3 2.69 -15.70 -25.34
N SER A 4 2.15 -16.75 -24.71
CA SER A 4 1.09 -16.64 -23.70
C SER A 4 1.45 -15.67 -22.57
N THR A 5 2.72 -15.63 -22.15
CA THR A 5 3.25 -14.67 -21.17
C THR A 5 3.08 -13.22 -21.61
N ASN A 6 3.29 -12.93 -22.91
CA ASN A 6 3.12 -11.60 -23.46
C ASN A 6 1.63 -11.20 -23.51
N ILE A 7 0.73 -12.15 -23.79
CA ILE A 7 -0.72 -11.91 -23.76
C ILE A 7 -1.17 -11.62 -22.31
N LEU A 8 -0.71 -12.40 -21.34
CA LEU A 8 -1.01 -12.17 -19.92
C LEU A 8 -0.51 -10.80 -19.44
N ASN A 9 0.72 -10.41 -19.79
CA ASN A 9 1.24 -9.10 -19.43
C ASN A 9 0.38 -7.95 -19.98
N LEU A 10 -0.13 -8.08 -21.22
CA LEU A 10 -1.00 -7.07 -21.81
C LEU A 10 -2.33 -6.97 -21.06
N ILE A 11 -2.99 -8.11 -20.78
CA ILE A 11 -4.26 -8.15 -20.06
C ILE A 11 -4.10 -7.54 -18.66
N VAL A 12 -3.12 -8.01 -17.89
CA VAL A 12 -2.89 -7.52 -16.52
C VAL A 12 -2.55 -6.03 -16.53
N SER A 13 -1.72 -5.57 -17.47
CA SER A 13 -1.38 -4.15 -17.56
C SER A 13 -2.57 -3.27 -17.90
N ASP A 14 -3.53 -3.78 -18.68
CA ASP A 14 -4.75 -3.04 -19.01
C ASP A 14 -5.66 -2.93 -17.79
N VAL A 15 -5.89 -4.04 -17.09
CA VAL A 15 -6.67 -4.06 -15.84
C VAL A 15 -6.06 -3.15 -14.78
N LEU A 16 -4.73 -3.17 -14.62
CA LEU A 16 -4.07 -2.30 -13.64
C LEU A 16 -4.23 -0.81 -13.95
N LYS A 17 -4.40 -0.41 -15.22
CA LYS A 17 -4.68 1.00 -15.57
C LYS A 17 -6.07 1.44 -15.12
N GLU A 18 -7.06 0.55 -15.21
CA GLU A 18 -8.43 0.87 -14.77
C GLU A 18 -8.49 1.15 -13.27
N ILE A 19 -7.69 0.45 -12.48
CA ILE A 19 -7.62 0.61 -11.02
C ILE A 19 -6.40 1.41 -10.52
N ASP A 20 -5.71 2.12 -11.43
CA ASP A 20 -4.45 2.82 -11.12
C ASP A 20 -4.62 3.86 -10.01
N SER A 21 -5.77 4.52 -9.93
CA SER A 21 -6.05 5.50 -8.87
C SER A 21 -6.04 4.88 -7.47
N SER A 22 -6.63 3.70 -7.29
CA SER A 22 -6.64 2.95 -6.03
C SER A 22 -5.26 2.40 -5.70
N ILE A 23 -4.54 1.89 -6.71
CA ILE A 23 -3.16 1.42 -6.56
C ILE A 23 -2.26 2.57 -6.11
N ASN A 24 -2.38 3.76 -6.70
CA ASN A 24 -1.64 4.95 -6.32
C ASN A 24 -1.88 5.34 -4.85
N LYS A 25 -3.13 5.29 -4.37
CA LYS A 25 -3.44 5.57 -2.96
C LYS A 25 -2.73 4.58 -2.04
N MET A 26 -2.78 3.29 -2.35
CA MET A 26 -2.07 2.25 -1.57
C MET A 26 -0.55 2.40 -1.64
N ARG A 27 -0.01 2.79 -2.79
CA ARG A 27 1.41 3.11 -2.94
C ARG A 27 1.81 4.27 -2.04
N VAL A 28 1.06 5.36 -2.03
CA VAL A 28 1.30 6.51 -1.14
C VAL A 28 1.19 6.12 0.33
N ALA A 29 0.19 5.32 0.69
CA ALA A 29 0.04 4.78 2.04
C ALA A 29 1.26 3.94 2.48
N CYS A 30 1.72 3.04 1.63
CA CYS A 30 2.91 2.23 1.90
C CYS A 30 4.18 3.09 2.01
N MET A 31 4.32 4.11 1.15
CA MET A 31 5.42 5.07 1.22
C MET A 31 5.39 5.88 2.52
N LEU A 32 4.21 6.34 2.96
CA LEU A 32 4.06 7.03 4.25
C LEU A 32 4.60 6.19 5.39
N VAL A 33 4.06 4.99 5.56
CA VAL A 33 4.40 4.10 6.68
C VAL A 33 5.90 3.84 6.72
N ARG A 34 6.53 3.75 5.54
CA ARG A 34 7.97 3.49 5.39
C ARG A 34 8.85 4.74 5.40
N SER A 35 8.30 5.94 5.36
CA SER A 35 9.09 7.17 5.19
C SER A 35 9.98 7.47 6.40
N SER A 36 9.65 6.93 7.58
CA SER A 36 10.49 7.05 8.77
C SER A 36 10.36 5.85 9.72
N PRO A 37 11.39 5.57 10.55
CA PRO A 37 11.31 4.53 11.56
C PRO A 37 10.17 4.75 12.57
N SER A 38 9.88 6.00 12.91
CA SER A 38 8.80 6.36 13.84
C SER A 38 7.42 5.97 13.32
N ARG A 39 7.14 6.22 12.04
CA ARG A 39 5.87 5.87 11.40
C ARG A 39 5.70 4.37 11.27
N LEU A 40 6.77 3.67 10.88
CA LEU A 40 6.78 2.22 10.84
C LEU A 40 6.54 1.61 12.22
N ALA A 41 7.13 2.19 13.28
CA ALA A 41 6.90 1.76 14.65
C ALA A 41 5.44 1.98 15.08
N THR A 42 4.84 3.12 14.74
CA THR A 42 3.42 3.39 14.99
C THR A 42 2.52 2.40 14.25
N PHE A 43 2.80 2.13 12.98
CA PHE A 43 2.07 1.14 12.20
C PHE A 43 2.14 -0.25 12.82
N LYS A 44 3.33 -0.69 13.24
CA LYS A 44 3.50 -1.96 13.97
C LYS A 44 2.75 -1.99 15.30
N LYS A 45 2.64 -0.86 16.02
CA LYS A 45 1.80 -0.75 17.22
C LYS A 45 0.32 -0.93 16.88
N CYS A 46 -0.15 -0.32 15.79
CA CYS A 46 -1.52 -0.53 15.31
C CYS A 46 -1.75 -2.00 14.92
N ALA A 47 -0.82 -2.63 14.19
CA ALA A 47 -0.93 -4.04 13.83
C ALA A 47 -1.06 -4.96 15.05
N LYS A 48 -0.29 -4.69 16.11
CA LYS A 48 -0.43 -5.40 17.39
C LYS A 48 -1.79 -5.20 18.06
N LYS A 49 -2.36 -3.99 18.02
CA LYS A 49 -3.69 -3.70 18.58
C LYS A 49 -4.79 -4.49 17.88
N VAL A 50 -4.65 -4.70 16.58
CA VAL A 50 -5.60 -5.43 15.74
C VAL A 50 -5.26 -6.93 15.66
N SER A 51 -4.24 -7.37 16.40
CA SER A 51 -3.76 -8.75 16.44
C SER A 51 -3.35 -9.34 15.07
N ILE A 52 -2.87 -8.48 14.16
CA ILE A 52 -2.35 -8.89 12.85
C ILE A 52 -0.86 -9.24 12.98
N PRO A 53 -0.42 -10.42 12.48
CA PRO A 53 0.99 -10.80 12.48
C PRO A 53 1.85 -9.78 11.73
N THR A 54 2.86 -9.22 12.40
CA THR A 54 3.76 -8.19 11.82
C THR A 54 4.90 -8.75 10.97
N ASP A 55 4.85 -10.03 10.62
CA ASP A 55 5.94 -10.74 9.94
C ASP A 55 6.00 -10.38 8.46
N ALA A 56 4.87 -9.96 7.88
CA ALA A 56 4.82 -9.52 6.49
C ALA A 56 5.53 -8.15 6.33
N LYS A 57 6.57 -8.11 5.49
CA LYS A 57 7.31 -6.90 5.18
C LYS A 57 6.49 -6.03 4.24
N LEU A 58 6.04 -4.87 4.71
CA LEU A 58 5.36 -3.88 3.87
C LEU A 58 6.28 -3.47 2.71
N THR A 59 5.89 -3.78 1.47
CA THR A 59 6.61 -3.46 0.24
C THR A 59 6.00 -2.24 -0.43
N CYS A 60 6.82 -1.46 -1.12
CA CYS A 60 6.34 -0.47 -2.08
C CYS A 60 6.54 -1.11 -3.46
N ASP A 61 5.56 -0.98 -4.35
CA ASP A 61 5.67 -1.55 -5.68
C ASP A 61 6.59 -0.73 -6.60
N MET A 62 6.96 -1.35 -7.71
CA MET A 62 7.61 -0.74 -8.86
C MET A 62 6.56 -0.64 -9.97
N PRO A 63 6.00 0.56 -10.25
CA PRO A 63 4.80 0.72 -11.10
C PRO A 63 4.91 0.10 -12.51
N THR A 64 6.13 -0.04 -13.02
CA THR A 64 6.40 -0.64 -14.33
C THR A 64 6.37 -2.18 -14.34
N ARG A 65 6.19 -2.83 -13.18
CA ARG A 65 6.18 -4.28 -13.02
C ARG A 65 4.96 -4.74 -12.23
N TRP A 66 3.96 -5.26 -12.93
CA TRP A 66 2.70 -5.74 -12.32
C TRP A 66 2.90 -6.75 -11.18
N ILE A 67 3.94 -7.59 -11.25
CA ILE A 67 4.28 -8.55 -10.19
C ILE A 67 4.56 -7.83 -8.87
N SER A 68 5.24 -6.68 -8.92
CA SER A 68 5.53 -5.91 -7.71
C SER A 68 4.29 -5.20 -7.16
N THR A 69 3.39 -4.76 -8.03
CA THR A 69 2.09 -4.20 -7.64
C THR A 69 1.23 -5.27 -6.97
N TYR A 70 1.19 -6.48 -7.54
CA TYR A 70 0.54 -7.63 -6.92
C TYR A 70 1.10 -7.92 -5.53
N LEU A 71 2.43 -8.00 -5.38
CA LEU A 71 3.05 -8.26 -4.08
C LEU A 71 2.77 -7.15 -3.05
N MET A 72 2.70 -5.89 -3.47
CA MET A 72 2.29 -4.80 -2.59
C MET A 72 0.83 -4.97 -2.14
N LEU A 73 -0.08 -5.29 -3.07
CA LEU A 73 -1.50 -5.47 -2.77
C LEU A 73 -1.76 -6.69 -1.89
N ASP A 74 -1.09 -7.82 -2.13
CA ASP A 74 -1.18 -9.04 -1.31
C ASP A 74 -0.73 -8.78 0.14
N VAL A 75 0.27 -7.93 0.34
CA VAL A 75 0.68 -7.51 1.69
C VAL A 75 -0.30 -6.47 2.25
N ALA A 76 -0.74 -5.51 1.44
CA ALA A 76 -1.64 -4.45 1.89
C ALA A 76 -3.00 -4.98 2.36
N GLU A 77 -3.54 -5.99 1.68
CA GLU A 77 -4.78 -6.69 2.06
C GLU A 77 -4.66 -7.31 3.46
N LYS A 78 -3.54 -7.98 3.76
CA LYS A 78 -3.28 -8.55 5.10
C LYS A 78 -3.23 -7.49 6.20
N TYR A 79 -2.94 -6.25 5.85
CA TYR A 79 -2.89 -5.11 6.74
C TYR A 79 -4.07 -4.14 6.58
N GLU A 80 -5.15 -4.52 5.88
CA GLU A 80 -6.29 -3.63 5.57
C GLU A 80 -6.83 -2.96 6.84
N GLN A 81 -7.10 -3.75 7.87
CA GLN A 81 -7.59 -3.21 9.14
C GLN A 81 -6.57 -2.28 9.79
N VAL A 82 -5.27 -2.60 9.71
CA VAL A 82 -4.22 -1.73 10.25
C VAL A 82 -4.18 -0.40 9.52
N PHE A 83 -4.32 -0.40 8.19
CA PHE A 83 -4.42 0.83 7.41
C PHE A 83 -5.66 1.64 7.83
N PHE A 84 -6.82 1.02 7.97
CA PHE A 84 -8.03 1.69 8.44
C PHE A 84 -7.81 2.37 9.81
N TYR A 85 -7.35 1.62 10.83
CA TYR A 85 -7.06 2.16 12.15
C TYR A 85 -5.91 3.18 12.17
N HIS A 86 -4.91 3.03 11.30
CA HIS A 86 -3.78 3.95 11.23
C HIS A 86 -4.18 5.26 10.56
N PHE A 87 -5.06 5.22 9.54
CA PHE A 87 -5.55 6.40 8.84
C PHE A 87 -6.56 7.21 9.64
N ASP A 88 -7.43 6.58 10.44
CA ASP A 88 -8.29 7.28 11.40
C ASP A 88 -7.48 8.09 12.43
N TYR A 89 -6.30 7.57 12.83
CA TYR A 89 -5.35 8.29 13.70
C TYR A 89 -4.58 9.40 12.96
N ILE A 90 -4.40 9.26 11.65
CA ILE A 90 -3.62 10.16 10.82
C ILE A 90 -4.49 11.32 10.30
N GLU A 91 -5.79 11.15 10.03
CA GLU A 91 -6.65 12.28 9.61
C GLU A 91 -6.65 13.42 10.64
N VAL A 92 -6.58 13.12 11.93
CA VAL A 92 -6.46 14.15 12.99
C VAL A 92 -5.11 14.90 12.91
N ALA A 93 -4.02 14.20 12.55
CA ALA A 93 -2.68 14.79 12.46
C ALA A 93 -2.38 15.43 11.09
N TYR A 94 -2.95 14.92 9.99
CA TYR A 94 -2.80 15.46 8.64
C TYR A 94 -3.72 16.65 8.40
N ALA A 95 -4.95 16.67 8.96
CA ALA A 95 -5.83 17.83 8.89
C ALA A 95 -5.25 19.06 9.62
N LEU A 96 -4.56 18.87 10.75
CA LEU A 96 -3.85 19.95 11.46
C LEU A 96 -2.63 20.50 10.71
N ASN A 97 -2.03 19.70 9.82
CA ASN A 97 -0.88 20.11 9.00
C ASN A 97 -1.27 20.74 7.66
N LEU A 98 -2.51 20.56 7.19
CA LEU A 98 -3.03 21.19 5.97
C LEU A 98 -3.83 22.48 6.22
N LEU A 99 -4.08 22.84 7.49
CA LEU A 99 -4.67 24.13 7.88
C LEU A 99 -3.63 25.18 8.31
N ASN A 100 -2.34 24.86 8.21
CA ASN A 100 -1.23 25.76 8.56
C ASN A 100 -0.27 26.07 7.41
N TYR A 101 -0.68 25.81 6.16
CA TYR A 101 -0.03 26.35 4.95
C TYR A 101 -1.08 26.65 3.88
#